data_AF-A0A6J2UJK3-F1
#
_entry.id   AF-A0A6J2UJK3-F1
#
_cell.length_a   1.000
_cell.length_b   1.000
_cell.length_c   1.000
_cell.angle_alpha   90.00
_cell.angle_beta   90.00
_cell.angle_gamma   90.00
#
_symmetry.space_group_name_H-M   'P 1'
#
loop_
_entity.id
_entity.type
_entity.pdbx_description
1 polymer ?
#
loop_
_entity_poly.entity_id
_entity_poly.type
_entity_poly.pdbx_seq_one_letter_code
_entity_poly.pdbx_strand_id
1 'polypeptide(L)'
;MLWLQLLCGLLLLNGVWNKPAAQKEDDDEEDCEINAPDTMHDFCCDLHDELSQFVECQIEWHEKIHYTTDKEEQTYMFCTAECTFNGTELLKPNRKSLNLKRVQAHLESELADDADEALLYETYVKCDKHATSLLSHKSVKSLSKRLDAYGCHPYPGLVMECVSNDMILNCPPKRFHDTAQCRVARDYLRNCMTHVKYKP
;
A
#
# COMPACT_ATOMS: atom_id res chain seq x y z
N MET A 1 -68.26 23.16 -34.13
CA MET A 1 -68.12 23.41 -32.68
C MET A 1 -67.14 22.37 -32.18
N LEU A 2 -65.88 22.75 -31.94
CA LEU A 2 -65.29 22.81 -30.58
C LEU A 2 -65.76 21.58 -29.78
N TRP A 3 -64.90 20.68 -29.34
CA TRP A 3 -63.97 20.95 -28.25
C TRP A 3 -62.66 20.18 -28.45
N LEU A 4 -61.58 20.94 -28.46
CA LEU A 4 -60.21 20.50 -28.24
C LEU A 4 -59.94 20.61 -26.72
N GLN A 5 -59.02 19.78 -26.22
CA GLN A 5 -58.35 19.84 -24.90
C GLN A 5 -58.98 19.07 -23.74
N LEU A 6 -58.34 17.93 -23.41
CA LEU A 6 -57.69 17.67 -22.11
C LEU A 6 -57.16 16.21 -22.17
N LEU A 7 -55.94 15.99 -22.67
CA LEU A 7 -54.66 16.04 -21.95
C LEU A 7 -54.63 15.20 -20.66
N CYS A 8 -53.60 14.36 -20.62
CA CYS A 8 -52.99 13.75 -19.43
C CYS A 8 -53.76 12.60 -18.78
N GLY A 9 -53.40 11.35 -19.09
CA GLY A 9 -53.86 10.24 -18.25
C GLY A 9 -53.34 8.83 -18.54
N LEU A 10 -52.68 8.54 -19.67
CA LEU A 10 -52.41 7.14 -20.06
C LEU A 10 -51.00 6.88 -20.66
N LEU A 11 -49.97 7.59 -20.18
CA LEU A 11 -48.58 7.38 -20.61
C LEU A 11 -47.59 7.11 -19.46
N LEU A 12 -48.04 6.49 -18.37
CA LEU A 12 -47.14 6.00 -17.32
C LEU A 12 -47.60 4.61 -16.90
N LEU A 13 -46.86 3.59 -17.34
CA LEU A 13 -46.55 2.33 -16.63
C LEU A 13 -45.95 1.33 -17.64
N ASN A 14 -44.81 1.68 -18.23
CA ASN A 14 -43.82 0.72 -18.74
C ASN A 14 -42.42 1.36 -18.61
N GLY A 15 -42.15 1.89 -17.41
CA GLY A 15 -40.79 2.15 -16.96
C GLY A 15 -40.30 0.91 -16.23
N VAL A 16 -39.91 -0.12 -16.99
CA VAL A 16 -39.03 -1.16 -16.46
C VAL A 16 -37.74 -0.43 -16.09
N TRP A 17 -37.61 -0.13 -14.80
CA TRP A 17 -36.36 0.36 -14.23
C TRP A 17 -35.30 -0.70 -14.51
N ASN A 18 -34.46 -0.44 -15.51
CA ASN A 18 -33.09 -0.92 -15.52
C ASN A 18 -32.45 -0.37 -14.23
N LYS A 19 -32.49 -1.17 -13.16
CA LYS A 19 -31.51 -1.01 -12.10
C LYS A 19 -30.15 -1.21 -12.76
N PRO A 20 -29.21 -0.25 -12.71
CA PRO A 20 -27.83 -0.58 -12.99
C PRO A 20 -27.47 -1.74 -12.06
N ALA A 21 -26.85 -2.77 -12.63
CA ALA A 21 -26.36 -3.90 -11.88
C ALA A 21 -25.58 -3.35 -10.68
N ALA A 22 -25.98 -3.75 -9.48
CA ALA A 22 -25.18 -3.55 -8.29
C ALA A 22 -23.76 -4.01 -8.62
N GLN A 23 -22.79 -3.09 -8.54
CA GLN A 23 -21.40 -3.48 -8.48
C GLN A 23 -21.30 -4.47 -7.34
N LYS A 24 -20.73 -5.62 -7.66
CA LYS A 24 -20.51 -6.70 -6.72
C LYS A 24 -19.34 -6.28 -5.83
N GLU A 25 -19.65 -5.53 -4.78
CA GLU A 25 -18.77 -5.24 -3.64
C GLU A 25 -18.56 -6.56 -2.87
N ASP A 26 -17.69 -7.45 -3.36
CA ASP A 26 -17.34 -8.70 -2.66
C ASP A 26 -15.85 -9.07 -2.79
N ASP A 27 -15.00 -8.21 -3.39
CA ASP A 27 -13.54 -8.43 -3.49
C ASP A 27 -12.70 -7.22 -2.96
N ASP A 28 -13.35 -6.11 -2.52
CA ASP A 28 -12.64 -4.88 -2.09
C ASP A 28 -12.31 -4.83 -0.58
N GLU A 29 -12.91 -5.71 0.23
CA GLU A 29 -12.68 -5.75 1.69
C GLU A 29 -11.33 -6.40 2.07
N GLU A 30 -10.73 -7.20 1.19
CA GLU A 30 -9.63 -8.12 1.56
C GLU A 30 -8.22 -7.52 1.41
N ASP A 31 -8.06 -6.36 0.77
CA ASP A 31 -6.74 -5.81 0.40
C ASP A 31 -6.60 -4.30 0.64
N CYS A 32 -7.33 -3.73 1.58
CA CYS A 32 -7.17 -2.30 1.89
C CYS A 32 -5.72 -1.94 2.27
N GLU A 33 -4.95 -2.87 2.85
CA GLU A 33 -3.51 -2.71 3.14
C GLU A 33 -2.60 -2.76 1.91
N ILE A 34 -3.03 -3.41 0.82
CA ILE A 34 -2.21 -3.66 -0.39
C ILE A 34 -2.60 -2.70 -1.53
N ASN A 35 -3.88 -2.28 -1.55
CA ASN A 35 -4.46 -1.36 -2.52
C ASN A 35 -4.75 0.01 -1.89
N ALA A 36 -4.09 0.35 -0.77
CA ALA A 36 -4.23 1.66 -0.16
C ALA A 36 -3.89 2.71 -1.24
N PRO A 37 -4.84 3.58 -1.62
CA PRO A 37 -4.66 4.50 -2.73
C PRO A 37 -3.55 5.48 -2.39
N ASP A 38 -2.43 5.35 -3.10
CA ASP A 38 -1.42 6.40 -3.31
C ASP A 38 -1.13 7.21 -2.05
N THR A 39 -0.90 6.47 -0.97
CA THR A 39 -0.75 7.07 0.32
C THR A 39 0.66 7.62 0.33
N MET A 40 0.72 8.96 0.26
CA MET A 40 1.85 9.86 0.47
C MET A 40 2.58 9.56 1.80
N HIS A 41 3.06 8.32 1.95
CA HIS A 41 3.51 7.73 3.20
C HIS A 41 4.69 8.52 3.78
N ASP A 42 5.60 8.89 2.89
CA ASP A 42 6.86 9.55 3.22
C ASP A 42 6.66 11.01 3.70
N PHE A 43 5.45 11.58 3.53
CA PHE A 43 5.18 12.97 3.88
C PHE A 43 4.58 13.16 5.28
N CYS A 44 4.17 12.09 5.97
CA CYS A 44 3.44 12.22 7.23
C CYS A 44 4.25 11.90 8.48
N CYS A 45 5.37 11.20 8.34
CA CYS A 45 6.28 10.92 9.44
C CYS A 45 7.72 11.20 9.00
N ASP A 46 8.41 12.10 9.71
CA ASP A 46 9.85 12.35 9.51
C ASP A 46 10.72 11.15 9.89
N LEU A 47 10.12 10.13 10.52
CA LEU A 47 10.75 8.85 10.78
C LEU A 47 10.35 7.87 9.68
N HIS A 48 11.03 7.97 8.55
CA HIS A 48 10.96 7.02 7.45
C HIS A 48 12.38 6.65 7.04
N ASP A 49 12.56 5.39 6.63
CA ASP A 49 13.84 4.88 6.19
C ASP A 49 14.07 5.27 4.72
N GLU A 50 14.71 6.41 4.48
CA GLU A 50 15.16 6.79 3.14
C GLU A 50 16.38 5.93 2.75
N LEU A 51 16.11 4.75 2.21
CA LEU A 51 17.15 3.96 1.58
C LEU A 51 17.68 4.74 0.37
N SER A 52 18.94 5.16 0.43
CA SER A 52 19.61 6.00 -0.60
C SER A 52 19.46 5.49 -2.04
N GLN A 53 19.23 4.19 -2.20
CA GLN A 53 19.07 3.51 -3.49
C GLN A 53 17.67 3.64 -4.08
N PHE A 54 16.69 4.13 -3.31
CA PHE A 54 15.29 4.18 -3.72
C PHE A 54 15.11 5.01 -4.99
N VAL A 55 15.73 6.20 -5.06
CA VAL A 55 15.65 7.07 -6.24
C VAL A 55 16.28 6.41 -7.48
N GLU A 56 17.42 5.74 -7.33
CA GLU A 56 18.08 5.04 -8.44
C GLU A 56 17.21 3.89 -8.95
N CYS A 57 16.61 3.13 -8.04
CA CYS A 57 15.69 2.05 -8.36
C CYS A 57 14.39 2.55 -9.01
N GLN A 58 13.86 3.70 -8.57
CA GLN A 58 12.72 4.33 -9.21
C GLN A 58 13.04 4.68 -10.67
N ILE A 59 14.18 5.31 -10.93
CA ILE A 59 14.62 5.65 -12.29
C ILE A 59 14.74 4.38 -13.14
N GLU A 60 15.41 3.35 -12.63
CA GLU A 60 15.59 2.08 -13.35
C GLU A 60 14.26 1.43 -13.74
N TRP A 61 13.30 1.39 -12.80
CA TRP A 61 12.01 0.76 -13.05
C TRP A 61 11.06 1.63 -13.86
N HIS A 62 11.21 2.95 -13.83
CA HIS A 62 10.40 3.86 -14.64
C HIS A 62 10.66 3.68 -16.14
N GLU A 63 11.88 3.29 -16.51
CA GLU A 63 12.23 2.93 -17.90
C GLU A 63 11.63 1.57 -18.35
N LYS A 64 11.30 0.69 -17.40
CA LYS A 64 10.84 -0.68 -17.67
C LYS A 64 9.33 -0.85 -17.55
N ILE A 65 8.71 -0.09 -16.66
CA ILE A 65 7.28 -0.18 -16.34
C ILE A 65 6.69 1.22 -16.44
N HIS A 66 6.08 1.51 -17.60
CA HIS A 66 5.19 2.65 -17.72
C HIS A 66 3.83 2.28 -17.17
N TYR A 67 3.34 3.04 -16.20
CA TYR A 67 2.06 2.79 -15.55
C TYR A 67 1.02 3.83 -15.95
N THR A 68 -0.19 3.36 -16.21
CA THR A 68 -1.39 4.17 -16.45
C THR A 68 -2.58 3.69 -15.62
N THR A 69 -2.38 2.61 -14.85
CA THR A 69 -3.37 1.99 -13.97
C THR A 69 -2.74 1.67 -12.62
N ASP A 70 -3.54 1.65 -11.56
CA ASP A 70 -3.09 1.36 -10.18
C ASP A 70 -2.38 0.00 -10.07
N LYS A 71 -2.77 -0.98 -10.90
CA LYS A 71 -2.12 -2.29 -10.94
C LYS A 71 -0.70 -2.21 -11.50
N GLU A 72 -0.49 -1.40 -12.54
CA GLU A 72 0.84 -1.20 -13.12
C GLU A 72 1.72 -0.42 -12.15
N GLU A 73 1.17 0.60 -11.51
CA GLU A 73 1.86 1.39 -10.48
C GLU A 73 2.27 0.53 -9.28
N GLN A 74 1.36 -0.31 -8.76
CA GLN A 74 1.68 -1.27 -7.71
C GLN A 74 2.80 -2.25 -8.15
N THR A 75 2.80 -2.65 -9.42
CA THR A 75 3.88 -3.52 -9.95
C THR A 75 5.21 -2.77 -9.98
N TYR A 76 5.21 -1.52 -10.44
CA TYR A 76 6.36 -0.62 -10.45
C TYR A 76 6.93 -0.39 -9.04
N MET A 77 6.08 -0.07 -8.05
CA MET A 77 6.50 0.18 -6.67
C MET A 77 7.07 -1.06 -5.99
N PHE A 78 6.47 -2.24 -6.20
CA PHE A 78 6.97 -3.48 -5.63
C PHE A 78 8.33 -3.90 -6.22
N CYS A 79 8.52 -3.69 -7.52
CA CYS A 79 9.81 -3.92 -8.16
C CYS A 79 10.88 -2.92 -7.69
N THR A 80 10.50 -1.65 -7.50
CA THR A 80 11.36 -0.62 -6.91
C THR A 80 11.80 -1.00 -5.50
N ALA A 81 10.89 -1.48 -4.67
CA ALA A 81 11.19 -1.94 -3.31
C ALA A 81 12.21 -3.09 -3.29
N GLU A 82 12.06 -4.09 -4.17
CA GLU A 82 13.04 -5.19 -4.25
C GLU A 82 14.42 -4.71 -4.71
N CYS A 83 14.47 -3.84 -5.72
CA CYS A 83 15.74 -3.23 -6.15
C CYS A 83 16.42 -2.51 -4.99
N THR A 84 15.65 -1.73 -4.23
CA THR A 84 16.16 -0.93 -3.10
C THR A 84 16.71 -1.83 -1.98
N PHE A 85 16.01 -2.92 -1.66
CA PHE A 85 16.47 -3.84 -0.61
C PHE A 85 17.63 -4.73 -1.06
N ASN A 86 17.75 -5.01 -2.36
CA ASN A 86 18.88 -5.76 -2.91
C ASN A 86 20.17 -4.94 -2.87
N GLY A 87 20.11 -3.64 -3.16
CA GLY A 87 21.30 -2.78 -3.10
C GLY A 87 21.86 -2.59 -1.69
N THR A 88 21.05 -2.79 -0.65
CA THR A 88 21.40 -2.57 0.77
C THR A 88 21.69 -3.86 1.55
N GLU A 89 21.63 -5.02 0.92
CA GLU A 89 21.72 -6.34 1.58
C GLU A 89 20.69 -6.58 2.71
N LEU A 90 19.62 -5.77 2.76
CA LEU A 90 18.54 -5.90 3.74
C LEU A 90 17.68 -7.14 3.46
N LEU A 91 17.62 -7.58 2.21
CA LEU A 91 16.88 -8.78 1.79
C LEU A 91 17.75 -10.03 1.86
N LYS A 92 17.25 -11.12 2.46
CA LYS A 92 17.94 -12.43 2.36
C LYS A 92 17.83 -13.00 0.93
N PRO A 93 18.76 -13.87 0.49
CA PRO A 93 18.75 -14.45 -0.87
C PRO A 93 17.47 -15.20 -1.25
N ASN A 94 16.69 -15.68 -0.27
CA ASN A 94 15.42 -16.36 -0.51
C ASN A 94 14.27 -15.42 -0.87
N ARG A 95 14.48 -14.10 -0.76
CA ARG A 95 13.48 -13.04 -1.00
C ARG A 95 12.19 -13.21 -0.18
N LYS A 96 12.28 -13.81 1.00
CA LYS A 96 11.13 -14.14 1.87
C LYS A 96 11.37 -13.82 3.34
N SER A 97 12.44 -13.08 3.63
CA SER A 97 12.76 -12.61 4.98
C SER A 97 13.79 -11.49 4.90
N LEU A 98 13.75 -10.59 5.87
CA LEU A 98 14.79 -9.58 6.06
C LEU A 98 16.04 -10.19 6.68
N ASN A 99 17.19 -9.59 6.39
CA ASN A 99 18.40 -9.73 7.17
C ASN A 99 18.37 -8.71 8.31
N LEU A 100 17.66 -9.04 9.40
CA LEU A 100 17.43 -8.11 10.52
C LEU A 100 18.72 -7.55 11.14
N LYS A 101 19.84 -8.27 11.05
CA LYS A 101 21.14 -7.72 11.49
C LYS A 101 21.64 -6.59 10.59
N ARG A 102 21.40 -6.69 9.28
CA ARG A 102 21.71 -5.62 8.33
C ARG A 102 20.75 -4.45 8.47
N VAL A 103 19.46 -4.73 8.71
CA VAL A 103 18.46 -3.69 9.03
C VAL A 103 18.90 -2.90 10.26
N GLN A 104 19.23 -3.59 11.36
CA GLN A 104 19.70 -2.92 12.57
C GLN A 104 20.95 -2.07 12.31
N ALA A 105 21.97 -2.64 11.67
CA ALA A 105 23.21 -1.92 11.36
C ALA A 105 23.00 -0.70 10.44
N HIS A 106 22.03 -0.77 9.52
CA HIS A 106 21.64 0.35 8.66
C HIS A 106 20.95 1.46 9.47
N LEU A 107 20.00 1.10 10.32
CA LEU A 107 19.31 2.07 11.18
C LEU A 107 20.29 2.75 12.16
N GLU A 108 21.21 1.99 12.76
CA GLU A 108 22.29 2.50 13.62
C GLU A 108 23.23 3.47 12.89
N SER A 109 23.39 3.35 11.57
CA SER A 109 24.25 4.25 10.79
C SER A 109 23.54 5.52 10.31
N GLU A 110 22.24 5.43 10.01
CA GLU A 110 21.47 6.55 9.45
C GLU A 110 20.78 7.40 10.52
N LEU A 111 20.38 6.79 11.65
CA LEU A 111 19.65 7.50 12.70
C LEU A 111 20.58 7.93 13.84
N ALA A 112 20.36 9.17 14.30
CA ALA A 112 21.11 9.75 15.42
C ALA A 112 20.43 9.55 16.78
N ASP A 113 19.18 9.05 16.81
CA ASP A 113 18.38 8.91 18.03
C ASP A 113 18.04 7.43 18.28
N ASP A 114 18.52 6.90 19.41
CA ASP A 114 18.36 5.49 19.80
C ASP A 114 16.89 5.05 19.92
N ALA A 115 15.97 5.97 20.28
CA ALA A 115 14.56 5.62 20.43
C ALA A 115 13.86 5.51 19.08
N ASP A 116 14.22 6.39 18.14
CA ASP A 116 13.77 6.31 16.75
C ASP A 116 14.33 5.06 16.05
N GLU A 117 15.61 4.71 16.30
CA GLU A 117 16.23 3.48 15.82
C GLU A 117 15.48 2.24 16.34
N ALA A 118 15.27 2.17 17.66
CA ALA A 118 14.58 1.05 18.29
C ALA A 118 13.15 0.89 17.75
N LEU A 119 12.43 2.01 17.56
CA LEU A 119 11.09 2.01 17.01
C LEU A 119 11.07 1.47 15.57
N LEU A 120 11.91 1.99 14.67
CA LEU A 120 11.95 1.49 13.29
C LEU A 120 12.39 0.04 13.22
N TYR A 121 13.35 -0.38 14.05
CA TYR A 121 13.78 -1.77 14.09
C TYR A 121 12.63 -2.71 14.51
N GLU A 122 11.87 -2.35 15.55
CA GLU A 122 10.69 -3.10 15.98
C GLU A 122 9.62 -3.16 14.88
N THR A 123 9.39 -2.05 14.16
CA THR A 123 8.51 -1.99 13.00
C THR A 123 8.97 -2.94 11.89
N TYR A 124 10.26 -2.95 11.54
CA TYR A 124 10.80 -3.90 10.56
C TYR A 124 10.64 -5.37 10.99
N VAL A 125 10.85 -5.68 12.28
CA VAL A 125 10.63 -7.03 12.81
C VAL A 125 9.16 -7.44 12.70
N LYS A 126 8.23 -6.53 12.97
CA LYS A 126 6.79 -6.75 12.81
C LYS A 126 6.45 -6.97 11.33
N CYS A 127 6.95 -6.12 10.45
CA CYS A 127 6.65 -6.16 9.02
C CYS A 127 7.28 -7.35 8.29
N ASP A 128 8.45 -7.85 8.72
CA ASP A 128 9.04 -9.12 8.23
C ASP A 128 8.07 -10.29 8.43
N LYS A 129 7.48 -10.38 9.63
CA LYS A 129 6.50 -11.43 9.97
C LYS A 129 5.19 -11.24 9.20
N HIS A 130 4.68 -10.00 9.15
CA HIS A 130 3.44 -9.67 8.45
C HIS A 130 3.53 -10.01 6.95
N ALA A 131 4.54 -9.49 6.27
CA ALA A 131 4.78 -9.74 4.85
C ALA A 131 4.90 -11.24 4.54
N THR A 132 5.61 -11.99 5.39
CA THR A 132 5.73 -13.45 5.25
C THR A 132 4.38 -14.16 5.34
N SER A 133 3.52 -13.73 6.26
CA SER A 133 2.18 -14.32 6.44
C SER A 133 1.28 -14.09 5.21
N LEU A 134 1.39 -12.92 4.59
CA LEU A 134 0.61 -12.51 3.42
C LEU A 134 0.99 -13.25 2.13
N LEU A 135 2.19 -13.83 2.01
CA LEU A 135 2.64 -14.53 0.79
C LEU A 135 1.70 -15.66 0.34
N SER A 136 0.90 -16.20 1.25
CA SER A 136 -0.05 -17.27 0.97
C SER A 136 -1.43 -16.77 0.49
N HIS A 137 -1.73 -15.48 0.65
CA HIS A 137 -3.02 -14.86 0.34
C HIS A 137 -3.30 -14.87 -1.17
N LYS A 138 -4.59 -14.94 -1.54
CA LYS A 138 -5.04 -15.02 -2.95
C LYS A 138 -4.64 -13.78 -3.73
N SER A 139 -4.79 -12.60 -3.14
CA SER A 139 -4.41 -11.32 -3.72
C SER A 139 -2.92 -11.21 -3.98
N VAL A 140 -2.09 -11.55 -2.98
CA VAL A 140 -0.63 -11.57 -3.12
C VAL A 140 -0.17 -12.59 -4.16
N LYS A 141 -0.82 -13.75 -4.28
CA LYS A 141 -0.55 -14.70 -5.37
C LYS A 141 -0.87 -14.13 -6.75
N SER A 142 -1.94 -13.32 -6.86
CA SER A 142 -2.28 -12.62 -8.10
C SER A 142 -1.24 -11.55 -8.45
N LEU A 143 -0.79 -10.77 -7.46
CA LEU A 143 0.30 -9.81 -7.58
C LEU A 143 1.62 -10.49 -7.97
N SER A 144 1.97 -11.60 -7.33
CA SER A 144 3.19 -12.37 -7.63
C SER A 144 3.26 -12.77 -9.10
N LYS A 145 2.15 -13.23 -9.69
CA LYS A 145 2.11 -13.59 -11.12
C LYS A 145 2.40 -12.41 -12.05
N ARG A 146 2.00 -11.20 -11.66
CA ARG A 146 2.31 -9.98 -12.43
C ARG A 146 3.77 -9.60 -12.28
N LEU A 147 4.30 -9.67 -11.05
CA LEU A 147 5.69 -9.38 -10.74
C LEU A 147 6.68 -10.36 -11.40
N ASP A 148 6.29 -11.63 -11.56
CA ASP A 148 7.11 -12.67 -12.20
C ASP A 148 7.53 -12.29 -13.62
N ALA A 149 6.69 -11.52 -14.35
CA ALA A 149 7.02 -11.03 -15.70
C ALA A 149 8.24 -10.08 -15.72
N TYR A 150 8.54 -9.47 -14.57
CA TYR A 150 9.66 -8.56 -14.38
C TYR A 150 10.79 -9.18 -13.52
N GLY A 151 10.62 -10.43 -13.09
CA GLY A 151 11.58 -11.12 -12.20
C GLY A 151 11.50 -10.68 -10.73
N CYS A 152 10.55 -9.81 -10.38
CA CYS A 152 10.37 -9.31 -9.02
C CYS A 152 9.57 -10.31 -8.15
N HIS A 153 9.73 -10.21 -6.85
CA HIS A 153 9.06 -10.99 -5.82
C HIS A 153 8.22 -10.05 -4.94
N PRO A 154 7.02 -10.45 -4.48
CA PRO A 154 6.13 -9.53 -3.75
C PRO A 154 6.62 -9.13 -2.37
N TYR A 155 7.44 -9.98 -1.73
CA TYR A 155 7.83 -9.81 -0.33
C TYR A 155 8.46 -8.45 0.03
N PRO A 156 9.44 -7.90 -0.71
CA PRO A 156 10.06 -6.62 -0.34
C PRO A 156 9.06 -5.46 -0.40
N GLY A 157 8.18 -5.43 -1.40
CA GLY A 157 7.10 -4.44 -1.48
C GLY A 157 6.11 -4.55 -0.32
N LEU A 158 5.75 -5.77 0.10
CA LEU A 158 4.91 -5.98 1.28
C LEU A 158 5.56 -5.47 2.57
N VAL A 159 6.89 -5.63 2.72
CA VAL A 159 7.61 -5.08 3.88
C VAL A 159 7.60 -3.56 3.84
N MET A 160 7.97 -2.96 2.71
CA MET A 160 8.01 -1.50 2.55
C MET A 160 6.65 -0.87 2.84
N GLU A 161 5.59 -1.40 2.24
CA GLU A 161 4.21 -0.94 2.47
C GLU A 161 3.80 -1.06 3.95
N CYS A 162 4.16 -2.17 4.60
CA CYS A 162 3.88 -2.36 6.02
C CYS A 162 4.62 -1.34 6.90
N VAL A 163 5.90 -1.08 6.64
CA VAL A 163 6.71 -0.13 7.42
C VAL A 163 6.14 1.28 7.28
N SER A 164 5.83 1.69 6.05
CA SER A 164 5.21 2.98 5.74
C SER A 164 3.87 3.16 6.44
N ASN A 165 2.97 2.17 6.35
CA ASN A 165 1.67 2.21 7.03
C ASN A 165 1.80 2.23 8.56
N ASP A 166 2.71 1.42 9.12
CA ASP A 166 2.95 1.38 10.55
C ASP A 166 3.49 2.72 11.07
N MET A 167 4.36 3.38 10.30
CA MET A 167 4.87 4.71 10.63
C MET A 167 3.78 5.78 10.53
N ILE A 168 2.86 5.77 9.57
CA ILE A 168 1.72 6.72 9.63
C ILE A 168 0.89 6.52 10.90
N LEU A 169 0.63 5.26 11.27
CA LEU A 169 -0.24 4.93 12.40
C LEU A 169 0.39 5.26 13.75
N ASN A 170 1.68 4.97 13.88
CA ASN A 170 2.41 4.95 15.15
C ASN A 170 3.54 5.99 15.24
N CYS A 171 3.65 6.91 14.26
CA CYS A 171 4.65 7.97 14.27
C CYS A 171 4.65 8.73 15.61
N PRO A 172 5.83 8.92 16.25
CA PRO A 172 5.93 9.74 17.45
C PRO A 172 5.40 11.16 17.20
N PRO A 173 4.69 11.80 18.15
CA PRO A 173 4.10 13.12 17.94
C PRO A 173 5.09 14.22 17.51
N LYS A 174 6.38 14.08 17.86
CA LYS A 174 7.45 15.01 17.46
C LYS A 174 7.92 14.83 16.02
N ARG A 175 7.68 13.66 15.43
CA ARG A 175 8.07 13.28 14.07
C ARG A 175 6.87 13.31 13.11
N PHE A 176 5.64 13.36 13.63
CA PHE A 176 4.43 13.36 12.83
C PHE A 176 4.06 14.76 12.33
N HIS A 177 3.85 14.89 11.03
CA HIS A 177 3.35 16.11 10.42
C HIS A 177 1.85 16.24 10.68
N ASP A 178 1.45 17.09 11.62
CA ASP A 178 0.04 17.28 12.00
C ASP A 178 -0.74 18.17 11.01
N THR A 179 -0.71 17.82 9.73
CA THR A 179 -1.50 18.45 8.67
C THR A 179 -2.87 17.79 8.54
N ALA A 180 -3.81 18.47 7.87
CA ALA A 180 -5.13 17.89 7.60
C ALA A 180 -5.03 16.62 6.75
N GLN A 181 -4.13 16.60 5.77
CA GLN A 181 -3.89 15.46 4.88
C GLN A 181 -3.39 14.24 5.67
N CYS A 182 -2.39 14.43 6.53
CA CYS A 182 -1.83 13.33 7.33
C CYS A 182 -2.80 12.79 8.37
N ARG A 183 -3.65 13.63 8.96
CA ARG A 183 -4.74 13.14 9.83
C ARG A 183 -5.73 12.27 9.06
N VAL A 184 -6.16 12.69 7.87
CA VAL A 184 -7.07 11.92 7.01
C VAL A 184 -6.45 10.59 6.61
N ALA A 185 -5.18 10.57 6.18
CA ALA A 185 -4.47 9.34 5.82
C ALA A 185 -4.39 8.38 7.02
N ARG A 186 -4.00 8.88 8.20
CA ARG A 186 -3.92 8.07 9.42
C ARG A 186 -5.28 7.53 9.85
N ASP A 187 -6.35 8.32 9.75
CA ASP A 187 -7.69 7.88 10.12
C ASP A 187 -8.25 6.86 9.10
N TYR A 188 -7.95 7.02 7.81
CA TYR A 188 -8.24 6.02 6.78
C TYR A 188 -7.57 4.68 7.10
N LEU A 189 -6.26 4.68 7.36
CA LEU A 189 -5.52 3.47 7.71
C LEU A 189 -6.02 2.84 9.02
N ARG A 190 -6.41 3.64 10.02
CA ARG A 190 -7.03 3.08 11.24
C ARG A 190 -8.32 2.34 10.92
N ASN A 191 -9.18 2.91 10.09
CA ASN A 191 -10.42 2.25 9.69
C ASN A 191 -10.10 0.96 8.91
N CYS A 192 -9.18 1.03 7.96
CA CYS A 192 -8.68 -0.11 7.19
C CYS A 192 -8.28 -1.29 8.09
N MET A 193 -7.42 -1.04 9.08
CA MET A 193 -6.89 -2.04 10.02
C MET A 193 -7.93 -2.56 11.03
N THR A 194 -9.07 -1.89 11.18
CA THR A 194 -10.19 -2.40 11.98
C THR A 194 -11.11 -3.35 11.20
N HIS A 195 -11.14 -3.23 9.87
CA HIS A 195 -11.94 -4.09 8.98
C HIS A 195 -11.16 -5.34 8.53
N VAL A 196 -9.86 -5.19 8.28
CA VAL A 196 -8.93 -6.31 8.09
C VAL A 196 -8.47 -6.74 9.48
N LYS A 197 -8.79 -7.94 9.97
CA LYS A 197 -8.44 -8.37 11.35
C LYS A 197 -6.93 -8.40 11.59
N TYR A 198 -6.33 -7.27 11.93
CA TYR A 198 -4.98 -7.18 12.47
C TYR A 198 -5.06 -7.48 13.96
N LYS A 199 -4.93 -8.76 14.34
CA LYS A 199 -4.68 -9.10 15.74
C LYS A 199 -3.16 -9.01 15.98
N PRO A 200 -2.71 -8.18 16.94
CA PRO A 200 -1.31 -8.16 17.36
C PRO A 200 -0.86 -9.52 17.89
#